data_AF-A0A1H7UIP2-F1
#
_entry.id   AF-A0A1H7UIP2-F1
#
_cell.length_a   1.000
_cell.length_b   1.000
_cell.length_c   1.000
_cell.angle_alpha   90.00
_cell.angle_beta   90.00
_cell.angle_gamma   90.00
#
_symmetry.space_group_name_H-M   'P 1'
#
loop_
_entity.id
_entity.type
_entity.pdbx_description
1 polymer ?
#
loop_
_entity_poly.entity_id
_entity_poly.type
_entity_poly.pdbx_seq_one_letter_code
_entity_poly.pdbx_strand_id
1 'polypeptide(L)'
;MKSIFTFILLLVMTSSTFAQIKSLDRYLMSTAKLELRTGPGANFDIIGEIPQGTQVYVISSGYGDWSTVQYKNGNGFVLTKLLAEDSSIAEAERAAKAAEARRNAARLAAEEAIRKAEQAKIAAAEAARKAIAEAERLTRQAEADAAAAEAAAAAAKQNQTAAERRRLAELAETQKAVEAANRRTLGSTETAYTPIESKTASGGSNASTSRTAAAPTKVTRENKYSSWEKKTYKSGATPKSFNFKGKFEYKLDNYLKVEVGKNTEVVVKLVKMGKTANDDETIRIVYINSNQTQFIRNIPEGEYYCVIAYGKEWKESPSKNGKKQGTFTKNALYEKGQDILDFNTIKTDEGINVPSYSLSLDLQANGTLYNDVEDQDNIDSGAFNSF
;
A
#
# COMPACT_ATOMS: atom_id res chain seq x y z
N MET A 1 -3.39 -20.30 27.04
CA MET A 1 -3.85 -19.20 26.16
C MET A 1 -2.73 -18.19 26.04
N LYS A 2 -2.35 -17.77 24.84
CA LYS A 2 -1.36 -16.70 24.61
C LYS A 2 -2.09 -15.59 23.86
N SER A 3 -2.07 -14.37 24.39
CA SER A 3 -2.68 -13.21 23.75
C SER A 3 -1.86 -12.77 22.54
N ILE A 4 -2.54 -12.40 21.45
CA ILE A 4 -1.93 -11.92 20.21
C ILE A 4 -2.38 -10.48 20.00
N PHE A 5 -1.43 -9.55 19.97
CA PHE A 5 -1.69 -8.13 19.72
C PHE A 5 -1.82 -7.89 18.20
N THR A 6 -3.05 -7.88 17.69
CA THR A 6 -3.35 -7.22 16.41
C THR A 6 -3.29 -5.72 16.64
N PHE A 7 -2.37 -5.03 15.95
CA PHE A 7 -2.08 -3.62 16.22
C PHE A 7 -3.08 -2.68 15.50
N ILE A 8 -4.37 -2.80 15.87
CA ILE A 8 -5.38 -1.82 15.44
C ILE A 8 -5.06 -0.51 16.17
N LEU A 9 -4.59 0.50 15.43
CA LEU A 9 -4.35 1.82 15.98
C LEU A 9 -5.69 2.58 16.10
N LEU A 10 -6.55 2.11 16.99
CA LEU A 10 -7.80 2.77 17.37
C LEU A 10 -7.46 4.02 18.18
N LEU A 11 -7.05 5.09 17.48
CA LEU A 11 -6.81 6.37 18.08
C LEU A 11 -8.15 6.98 18.50
N VAL A 12 -8.52 6.77 19.76
CA VAL A 12 -9.62 7.48 20.43
C VAL A 12 -9.22 8.94 20.54
N MET A 13 -9.57 9.71 19.52
CA MET A 13 -9.51 11.16 19.53
C MET A 13 -10.56 11.66 20.53
N THR A 14 -10.17 11.84 21.79
CA THR A 14 -10.90 12.69 22.74
C THR A 14 -10.85 14.11 22.17
N SER A 15 -11.90 14.49 21.44
CA SER A 15 -11.85 15.47 20.35
C SER A 15 -11.88 16.92 20.81
N SER A 16 -10.88 17.33 21.58
CA SER A 16 -10.42 18.73 21.72
C SER A 16 -9.71 19.22 20.43
N THR A 17 -10.23 18.83 19.27
CA THR A 17 -9.75 19.26 17.94
C THR A 17 -10.94 19.47 17.02
N PHE A 18 -11.39 20.72 16.91
CA PHE A 18 -12.43 21.15 15.96
C PHE A 18 -11.95 20.96 14.51
N ALA A 19 -12.33 19.84 13.90
CA ALA A 19 -11.98 19.49 12.53
C ALA A 19 -12.83 20.25 11.47
N GLN A 20 -12.74 21.59 11.51
CA GLN A 20 -12.97 22.49 10.36
C GLN A 20 -14.16 22.14 9.43
N ILE A 21 -15.38 22.12 9.99
CA ILE A 21 -16.57 22.33 9.17
C ILE A 21 -16.67 23.82 8.86
N LYS A 22 -16.88 24.14 7.58
CA LYS A 22 -17.15 25.51 7.12
C LYS A 22 -18.57 25.94 7.51
N SER A 23 -18.76 26.32 8.77
CA SER A 23 -19.95 27.01 9.28
C SER A 23 -19.61 27.87 10.50
N LEU A 24 -18.76 28.88 10.31
CA LEU A 24 -18.50 29.91 11.34
C LEU A 24 -19.76 30.77 11.58
N ASP A 25 -20.60 30.87 10.55
CA ASP A 25 -21.93 31.48 10.44
C ASP A 25 -22.90 31.15 11.60
N ARG A 26 -22.62 30.09 12.38
CA ARG A 26 -23.46 29.61 13.49
C ARG A 26 -22.98 29.99 14.89
N TYR A 27 -21.81 30.59 15.06
CA TYR A 27 -21.38 31.11 16.37
C TYR A 27 -20.94 32.56 16.23
N LEU A 28 -21.78 33.48 16.71
CA LEU A 28 -21.56 34.91 16.59
C LEU A 28 -21.48 35.57 17.98
N MET A 29 -20.72 36.65 18.07
CA MET A 29 -20.53 37.46 19.26
C MET A 29 -21.57 38.58 19.33
N SER A 30 -22.19 38.70 20.50
CA SER A 30 -23.03 39.82 20.93
C SER A 30 -22.23 41.14 20.90
N THR A 31 -22.49 42.00 19.90
CA THR A 31 -21.75 43.27 19.74
C THR A 31 -22.25 44.37 20.69
N ALA A 32 -23.46 44.22 21.22
CA ALA A 32 -24.07 45.00 22.29
C ALA A 32 -25.03 44.08 23.07
N LYS A 33 -25.38 44.44 24.31
CA LYS A 33 -26.37 43.73 25.14
C LYS A 33 -27.63 43.35 24.31
N LEU A 34 -28.01 42.08 24.36
CA LEU A 34 -29.20 41.55 23.66
C LEU A 34 -30.31 41.19 24.64
N GLU A 35 -31.54 41.42 24.21
CA GLU A 35 -32.74 40.86 24.85
C GLU A 35 -33.15 39.59 24.11
N LEU A 36 -33.17 38.46 24.81
CA LEU A 36 -33.62 37.18 24.27
C LEU A 36 -35.15 37.11 24.39
N ARG A 37 -35.86 37.01 23.26
CA ARG A 37 -37.33 37.11 23.21
C ARG A 37 -38.02 35.82 22.74
N THR A 38 -39.30 35.67 23.06
CA THR A 38 -40.11 34.49 22.68
C THR A 38 -40.37 34.38 21.17
N GLY A 39 -40.30 35.48 20.43
CA GLY A 39 -40.54 35.53 18.99
C GLY A 39 -39.83 36.71 18.30
N PRO A 40 -39.82 36.74 16.95
CA PRO A 40 -39.11 37.73 16.16
C PRO A 40 -39.86 39.08 16.13
N GLY A 41 -39.64 39.93 17.13
CA GLY A 41 -40.19 41.28 17.16
C GLY A 41 -40.16 41.95 18.54
N ALA A 42 -40.24 43.27 18.57
CA ALA A 42 -40.24 44.06 19.81
C ALA A 42 -41.49 43.87 20.69
N ASN A 43 -42.56 43.27 20.13
CA ASN A 43 -43.82 42.98 20.81
C ASN A 43 -43.84 41.59 21.50
N PHE A 44 -42.77 40.79 21.37
CA PHE A 44 -42.65 39.48 22.02
C PHE A 44 -41.93 39.59 23.37
N ASP A 45 -42.39 38.81 24.35
CA ASP A 45 -41.86 38.84 25.73
C ASP A 45 -40.37 38.55 25.81
N ILE A 46 -39.68 39.24 26.72
CA ILE A 46 -38.27 39.01 27.04
C ILE A 46 -38.16 37.86 28.03
N ILE A 47 -37.45 36.80 27.64
CA ILE A 47 -37.20 35.59 28.44
C ILE A 47 -35.76 35.51 28.96
N GLY A 48 -34.89 36.44 28.58
CA GLY A 48 -33.54 36.53 29.12
C GLY A 48 -32.75 37.72 28.57
N GLU A 49 -31.57 37.93 29.13
CA GLU A 49 -30.62 38.96 28.72
C GLU A 49 -29.27 38.31 28.42
N ILE A 50 -28.62 38.76 27.34
CA ILE A 50 -27.32 38.30 26.89
C ILE A 50 -26.34 39.48 26.97
N PRO A 51 -25.29 39.43 27.81
CA PRO A 51 -24.30 40.51 27.90
C PRO A 51 -23.59 40.78 26.57
N GLN A 52 -23.08 42.00 26.40
CA GLN A 52 -22.13 42.32 25.33
C GLN A 52 -20.87 41.44 25.45
N GLY A 53 -20.28 41.04 24.31
CA GLY A 53 -19.11 40.15 24.27
C GLY A 53 -19.43 38.69 24.60
N THR A 54 -20.70 38.29 24.58
CA THR A 54 -21.12 36.89 24.76
C THR A 54 -21.27 36.19 23.42
N GLN A 55 -20.63 35.03 23.27
CA GLN A 55 -20.80 34.14 22.12
C GLN A 55 -22.15 33.41 22.21
N VAL A 56 -22.92 33.40 21.12
CA VAL A 56 -24.22 32.72 21.01
C VAL A 56 -24.27 31.80 19.79
N TYR A 57 -24.98 30.67 19.90
CA TYR A 57 -25.17 29.76 18.78
C TYR A 57 -26.40 30.17 17.97
N VAL A 58 -26.22 30.58 16.72
CA VAL A 58 -27.30 30.90 15.78
C VAL A 58 -27.88 29.59 15.26
N ILE A 59 -29.13 29.30 15.67
CA ILE A 59 -29.89 28.13 15.25
C ILE A 59 -30.47 28.36 13.85
N SER A 60 -30.99 29.56 13.59
CA SER A 60 -31.67 29.92 12.35
C SER A 60 -31.70 31.45 12.17
N SER A 61 -31.64 31.92 10.94
CA SER A 61 -31.70 33.34 10.57
C SER A 61 -32.70 33.57 9.43
N GLY A 62 -33.11 34.82 9.23
CA GLY A 62 -34.07 35.21 8.17
C GLY A 62 -35.48 35.56 8.65
N TYR A 63 -35.70 35.70 9.96
CA TYR A 63 -36.96 36.21 10.52
C TYR A 63 -37.00 37.75 10.47
N GLY A 64 -36.78 38.31 9.27
CA GLY A 64 -36.46 39.73 9.10
C GLY A 64 -35.16 40.12 9.80
N ASP A 65 -35.18 41.17 10.62
CA ASP A 65 -34.05 41.61 11.44
C ASP A 65 -33.64 40.62 12.55
N TRP A 66 -34.34 39.50 12.72
CA TRP A 66 -34.18 38.58 13.86
C TRP A 66 -33.56 37.23 13.46
N SER A 67 -32.75 36.70 14.38
CA SER A 67 -32.21 35.34 14.34
C SER A 67 -32.58 34.60 15.63
N THR A 68 -32.86 33.31 15.51
CA THR A 68 -33.04 32.42 16.66
C THR A 68 -31.67 31.98 17.16
N VAL A 69 -31.39 32.19 18.44
CA VAL A 69 -30.16 31.78 19.10
C VAL A 69 -30.44 30.84 20.26
N GLN A 70 -29.48 29.95 20.53
CA GLN A 70 -29.39 29.21 21.78
C GLN A 70 -28.46 29.97 22.73
N TYR A 71 -28.92 30.19 23.96
CA TYR A 71 -28.14 30.81 25.03
C TYR A 71 -28.40 30.09 26.36
N LYS A 72 -27.33 29.54 26.95
CA LYS A 72 -27.42 28.62 28.10
C LYS A 72 -28.41 27.49 27.77
N ASN A 73 -29.41 27.28 28.62
CA ASN A 73 -30.37 26.18 28.52
C ASN A 73 -31.65 26.56 27.74
N GLY A 74 -31.69 27.73 27.09
CA GLY A 74 -32.88 28.26 26.42
C GLY A 74 -32.62 28.70 24.97
N ASN A 75 -33.69 28.67 24.17
CA ASN A 75 -33.70 29.19 22.80
C ASN A 75 -34.61 30.43 22.75
N GLY A 76 -34.27 31.41 21.92
CA GLY A 76 -35.10 32.60 21.71
C GLY A 76 -34.57 33.46 20.56
N PHE A 77 -35.20 34.61 20.34
CA PHE A 77 -34.89 35.50 19.22
C PHE A 77 -34.11 36.74 19.68
N VAL A 78 -33.12 37.14 18.89
CA VAL A 78 -32.32 38.36 19.05
C VAL A 78 -32.15 39.08 17.71
N LEU A 79 -31.77 40.36 17.74
CA LEU A 79 -31.52 41.14 16.53
C LEU A 79 -30.21 40.72 15.84
N THR A 80 -30.29 40.25 14.60
CA THR A 80 -29.18 39.76 13.78
C THR A 80 -28.07 40.82 13.62
N LYS A 81 -28.43 42.10 13.50
CA LYS A 81 -27.47 43.23 13.37
C LYS A 81 -26.60 43.48 14.60
N LEU A 82 -26.90 42.82 15.73
CA LEU A 82 -26.12 42.90 16.97
C LEU A 82 -25.27 41.64 17.19
N LEU A 83 -25.08 40.84 16.14
CA LEU A 83 -24.23 39.65 16.10
C LEU A 83 -23.11 39.86 15.08
N ALA A 84 -21.88 39.49 15.40
CA ALA A 84 -20.72 39.56 14.51
C ALA A 84 -19.80 38.34 14.63
N GLU A 85 -18.99 38.08 13.59
CA GLU A 85 -17.96 37.04 13.63
C GLU A 85 -16.82 37.41 14.59
N ASP A 86 -16.29 36.42 15.33
CA ASP A 86 -15.16 36.63 16.24
C ASP A 86 -13.83 36.67 15.48
N SER A 87 -13.19 37.84 15.46
CA SER A 87 -11.92 38.07 14.78
C SER A 87 -10.75 37.27 15.35
N SER A 88 -10.80 36.88 16.63
CA SER A 88 -9.75 36.08 17.29
C SER A 88 -9.75 34.63 16.82
N ILE A 89 -10.94 34.04 16.64
CA ILE A 89 -11.10 32.68 16.09
C ILE A 89 -10.64 32.63 14.63
N ALA A 90 -10.96 33.66 13.85
CA ALA A 90 -10.49 33.80 12.46
C ALA A 90 -8.96 34.00 12.35
N GLU A 91 -8.28 34.52 13.39
CA GLU A 91 -6.82 34.59 13.47
C GLU A 91 -6.20 33.23 13.82
N ALA A 92 -6.74 32.56 14.85
CA ALA A 92 -6.30 31.23 15.27
C ALA A 92 -6.44 30.20 14.13
N GLU A 93 -7.53 30.24 13.36
CA GLU A 93 -7.74 29.38 12.20
C GLU A 93 -6.71 29.62 11.08
N ARG A 94 -6.42 30.90 10.76
CA ARG A 94 -5.38 31.27 9.80
C ARG A 94 -4.00 30.79 10.24
N ALA A 95 -3.68 30.92 11.53
CA ALA A 95 -2.42 30.42 12.10
C ALA A 95 -2.31 28.89 12.02
N ALA A 96 -3.39 28.17 12.35
CA ALA A 96 -3.45 26.71 12.25
C ALA A 96 -3.25 26.21 10.81
N LYS A 97 -3.98 26.79 9.84
CA LYS A 97 -3.85 26.47 8.40
C LYS A 97 -2.44 26.77 7.88
N ALA A 98 -1.83 27.87 8.30
CA ALA A 98 -0.44 28.18 7.96
C ALA A 98 0.57 27.18 8.56
N ALA A 99 0.33 26.71 9.79
CA ALA A 99 1.16 25.68 10.43
C ALA A 99 1.03 24.32 9.74
N GLU A 100 -0.18 23.90 9.37
CA GLU A 100 -0.42 22.66 8.63
C GLU A 100 0.19 22.71 7.22
N ALA A 101 0.02 23.81 6.48
CA ALA A 101 0.65 24.00 5.18
C ALA A 101 2.18 23.89 5.25
N ARG A 102 2.81 24.49 6.27
CA ARG A 102 4.26 24.38 6.52
C ARG A 102 4.68 22.94 6.83
N ARG A 103 3.92 22.20 7.65
CA ARG A 103 4.18 20.77 7.95
C ARG A 103 4.08 19.89 6.71
N ASN A 104 3.06 20.10 5.88
CA ASN A 104 2.89 19.35 4.62
C ASN A 104 3.99 19.69 3.59
N ALA A 105 4.38 20.95 3.45
CA ALA A 105 5.51 21.35 2.61
C ALA A 105 6.83 20.72 3.08
N ALA A 106 7.10 20.72 4.39
CA ALA A 106 8.28 20.08 4.96
C ALA A 106 8.30 18.56 4.74
N ARG A 107 7.14 17.88 4.86
CA ARG A 107 7.00 16.45 4.57
C ARG A 107 7.32 16.14 3.10
N LEU A 108 6.76 16.91 2.16
CA LEU A 108 7.00 16.73 0.73
C LEU A 108 8.48 17.00 0.36
N ALA A 109 9.10 18.01 0.96
CA ALA A 109 10.53 18.29 0.76
C ALA A 109 11.43 17.17 1.29
N ALA A 110 11.10 16.59 2.45
CA ALA A 110 11.80 15.43 3.00
C ALA A 110 11.63 14.18 2.12
N GLU A 111 10.42 13.92 1.64
CA GLU A 111 10.11 12.81 0.72
C GLU A 111 10.87 12.95 -0.62
N GLU A 112 10.98 14.16 -1.15
CA GLU A 112 11.77 14.44 -2.35
C GLU A 112 13.29 14.28 -2.11
N ALA A 113 13.79 14.70 -0.94
CA ALA A 113 15.18 14.54 -0.56
C ALA A 113 15.57 13.05 -0.40
N ILE A 114 14.71 12.23 0.22
CA ILE A 114 14.89 10.78 0.32
C ILE A 114 14.91 10.14 -1.07
N ARG A 115 13.98 10.53 -1.97
CA ARG A 115 13.97 10.05 -3.36
C ARG A 115 15.25 10.39 -4.10
N LYS A 116 15.74 11.63 -3.98
CA LYS A 116 17.01 12.08 -4.58
C LYS A 116 18.21 11.33 -4.03
N ALA A 117 18.26 11.06 -2.73
CA ALA A 117 19.33 10.28 -2.09
C ALA A 117 19.35 8.83 -2.59
N GLU A 118 18.21 8.15 -2.69
CA GLU A 118 18.15 6.78 -3.19
C GLU A 118 18.48 6.71 -4.70
N GLN A 119 18.06 7.69 -5.50
CA GLN A 119 18.48 7.81 -6.91
C GLN A 119 20.00 7.99 -7.04
N ALA A 120 20.62 8.85 -6.22
CA ALA A 120 22.07 9.03 -6.22
C ALA A 120 22.82 7.75 -5.79
N LYS A 121 22.30 7.01 -4.81
CA LYS A 121 22.82 5.71 -4.35
C LYS A 121 22.74 4.64 -5.44
N ILE A 122 21.64 4.57 -6.19
CA ILE A 122 21.51 3.65 -7.35
C ILE A 122 22.52 4.02 -8.44
N ALA A 123 22.63 5.30 -8.80
CA ALA A 123 23.58 5.77 -9.82
C ALA A 123 25.04 5.51 -9.41
N ALA A 124 25.39 5.71 -8.13
CA ALA A 124 26.73 5.40 -7.60
C ALA A 124 27.03 3.90 -7.64
N ALA A 125 26.05 3.04 -7.32
CA ALA A 125 26.20 1.59 -7.41
C ALA A 125 26.35 1.10 -8.86
N GLU A 126 25.68 1.73 -9.84
CA GLU A 126 25.86 1.45 -11.26
C GLU A 126 27.24 1.90 -11.76
N ALA A 127 27.69 3.10 -11.38
CA ALA A 127 29.01 3.62 -11.71
C ALA A 127 30.13 2.71 -11.15
N ALA A 128 30.02 2.27 -9.89
CA ALA A 128 30.95 1.33 -9.28
C ALA A 128 31.01 -0.01 -10.03
N ARG A 129 29.85 -0.57 -10.42
CA ARG A 129 29.79 -1.80 -11.24
C ARG A 129 30.49 -1.64 -12.60
N LYS A 130 30.32 -0.49 -13.26
CA LYS A 130 31.01 -0.20 -14.54
C LYS A 130 32.52 -0.08 -14.36
N ALA A 131 32.98 0.62 -13.32
CA ALA A 131 34.41 0.76 -13.03
C ALA A 131 35.08 -0.59 -12.71
N ILE A 132 34.40 -1.47 -11.95
CA ILE A 132 34.88 -2.84 -11.68
C ILE A 132 34.99 -3.65 -12.97
N ALA A 133 33.94 -3.67 -13.80
CA ALA A 133 33.93 -4.41 -15.06
C ALA A 133 34.98 -3.90 -16.08
N GLU A 134 35.28 -2.60 -16.06
CA GLU A 134 36.37 -2.02 -16.85
C GLU A 134 37.75 -2.42 -16.32
N ALA A 135 37.97 -2.36 -15.00
CA ALA A 135 39.20 -2.84 -14.37
C ALA A 135 39.44 -4.34 -14.67
N GLU A 136 38.42 -5.19 -14.53
CA GLU A 136 38.47 -6.61 -14.90
C GLU A 136 38.78 -6.85 -16.38
N ARG A 137 38.38 -5.93 -17.28
CA ARG A 137 38.75 -6.00 -18.70
C ARG A 137 40.21 -5.62 -18.92
N LEU A 138 40.68 -4.56 -18.26
CA LEU A 138 42.07 -4.10 -18.35
C LEU A 138 43.06 -5.13 -17.77
N THR A 139 42.73 -5.76 -16.63
CA THR A 139 43.54 -6.85 -16.06
C THR A 139 43.65 -8.02 -17.04
N ARG A 140 42.53 -8.52 -17.58
CA ARG A 140 42.54 -9.62 -18.58
C ARG A 140 43.27 -9.26 -19.87
N GLN A 141 43.25 -8.00 -20.28
CA GLN A 141 44.05 -7.54 -21.41
C GLN A 141 45.55 -7.58 -21.08
N ALA A 142 45.97 -7.06 -19.93
CA ALA A 142 47.36 -7.11 -19.48
C ALA A 142 47.87 -8.55 -19.30
N GLU A 143 47.04 -9.47 -18.80
CA GLU A 143 47.33 -10.90 -18.71
C GLU A 143 47.52 -11.54 -20.11
N ALA A 144 46.66 -11.20 -21.07
CA ALA A 144 46.76 -11.69 -22.45
C ALA A 144 48.00 -11.13 -23.18
N ASP A 145 48.29 -9.84 -23.01
CA ASP A 145 49.46 -9.18 -23.59
C ASP A 145 50.77 -9.74 -22.98
N ALA A 146 50.80 -10.03 -21.68
CA ALA A 146 51.92 -10.70 -21.02
C ALA A 146 52.11 -12.15 -21.52
N ALA A 147 51.04 -12.93 -21.62
CA ALA A 147 51.10 -14.30 -22.15
C ALA A 147 51.55 -14.33 -23.63
N ALA A 148 51.15 -13.34 -24.44
CA ALA A 148 51.62 -13.19 -25.81
C ALA A 148 53.12 -12.85 -25.87
N ALA A 149 53.61 -12.00 -24.97
CA ALA A 149 55.04 -11.67 -24.85
C ALA A 149 55.88 -12.88 -24.42
N GLU A 150 55.41 -13.69 -23.46
CA GLU A 150 56.07 -14.94 -23.07
C GLU A 150 56.10 -15.96 -24.21
N ALA A 151 54.99 -16.13 -24.92
CA ALA A 151 54.92 -17.02 -26.09
C ALA A 151 55.88 -16.58 -27.20
N ALA A 152 55.99 -15.28 -27.49
CA ALA A 152 56.95 -14.73 -28.43
C ALA A 152 58.41 -14.97 -27.99
N ALA A 153 58.71 -14.78 -26.70
CA ALA A 153 60.04 -15.04 -26.15
C ALA A 153 60.39 -16.55 -26.17
N ALA A 154 59.42 -17.44 -25.95
CA ALA A 154 59.59 -18.88 -26.08
C ALA A 154 59.86 -19.30 -27.54
N ALA A 155 59.10 -18.74 -28.49
CA ALA A 155 59.31 -18.97 -29.93
C ALA A 155 60.70 -18.47 -30.38
N ALA A 156 61.15 -17.31 -29.89
CA ALA A 156 62.50 -16.80 -30.18
C ALA A 156 63.60 -17.76 -29.68
N LYS A 157 63.48 -18.29 -28.45
CA LYS A 157 64.41 -19.30 -27.89
C LYS A 157 64.38 -20.61 -28.68
N GLN A 158 63.21 -21.07 -29.12
CA GLN A 158 63.09 -22.25 -29.98
C GLN A 158 63.77 -22.03 -31.35
N ASN A 159 63.57 -20.86 -31.97
CA ASN A 159 64.21 -20.51 -33.24
C ASN A 159 65.75 -20.44 -33.12
N GLN A 160 66.28 -19.84 -32.05
CA GLN A 160 67.71 -19.86 -31.73
C GLN A 160 68.24 -21.30 -31.55
N THR A 161 67.52 -22.13 -30.80
CA THR A 161 67.89 -23.54 -30.58
C THR A 161 67.84 -24.36 -31.86
N ALA A 162 66.88 -24.10 -32.74
CA ALA A 162 66.77 -24.73 -34.06
C ALA A 162 67.89 -24.28 -35.01
N ALA A 163 68.29 -23.01 -34.97
CA ALA A 163 69.42 -22.48 -35.73
C ALA A 163 70.75 -23.13 -35.30
N GLU A 164 71.01 -23.22 -33.99
CA GLU A 164 72.24 -23.84 -33.50
C GLU A 164 72.26 -25.36 -33.75
N ARG A 165 71.11 -26.05 -33.66
CA ARG A 165 70.99 -27.46 -34.09
C ARG A 165 71.29 -27.64 -35.58
N ARG A 166 70.87 -26.70 -36.45
CA ARG A 166 71.22 -26.73 -37.88
C ARG A 166 72.72 -26.52 -38.09
N ARG A 167 73.32 -25.53 -37.41
CA ARG A 167 74.77 -25.26 -37.47
C ARG A 167 75.61 -26.46 -36.99
N LEU A 168 75.17 -27.13 -35.92
CA LEU A 168 75.79 -28.37 -35.43
C LEU A 168 75.60 -29.55 -36.39
N ALA A 169 74.45 -29.65 -37.07
CA ALA A 169 74.24 -30.67 -38.09
C ALA A 169 75.12 -30.43 -39.33
N GLU A 170 75.27 -29.18 -39.77
CA GLU A 170 76.15 -28.76 -40.88
C GLU A 170 77.64 -28.99 -40.53
N LEU A 171 78.05 -28.73 -39.28
CA LEU A 171 79.37 -29.12 -38.76
C LEU A 171 79.58 -30.64 -38.73
N ALA A 172 78.56 -31.41 -38.32
CA ALA A 172 78.63 -32.87 -38.30
C ALA A 172 78.60 -33.47 -39.73
N GLU A 173 77.92 -32.83 -40.69
CA GLU A 173 77.88 -33.23 -42.08
C GLU A 173 79.18 -32.88 -42.81
N THR A 174 79.78 -31.72 -42.54
CA THR A 174 81.12 -31.38 -43.04
C THR A 174 82.21 -32.25 -42.41
N GLN A 175 82.12 -32.58 -41.12
CA GLN A 175 82.98 -33.62 -40.51
C GLN A 175 82.78 -34.97 -41.18
N LYS A 176 81.54 -35.42 -41.40
CA LYS A 176 81.26 -36.65 -42.15
C LYS A 176 81.74 -36.61 -43.59
N ALA A 177 81.75 -35.44 -44.26
CA ALA A 177 82.29 -35.29 -45.60
C ALA A 177 83.83 -35.41 -45.61
N VAL A 178 84.51 -34.86 -44.59
CA VAL A 178 85.96 -35.05 -44.38
C VAL A 178 86.28 -36.51 -44.02
N GLU A 179 85.52 -37.14 -43.13
CA GLU A 179 85.65 -38.57 -42.84
C GLU A 179 85.33 -39.45 -44.06
N ALA A 180 84.37 -39.06 -44.90
CA ALA A 180 84.02 -39.77 -46.13
C ALA A 180 85.08 -39.56 -47.23
N ALA A 181 85.78 -38.43 -47.25
CA ALA A 181 87.00 -38.29 -48.06
C ALA A 181 88.10 -39.24 -47.55
N ASN A 182 88.31 -39.29 -46.23
CA ASN A 182 89.25 -40.20 -45.57
C ASN A 182 88.82 -41.69 -45.60
N ARG A 183 87.55 -42.00 -45.94
CA ARG A 183 87.05 -43.34 -46.23
C ARG A 183 86.95 -43.66 -47.72
N ARG A 184 86.96 -42.66 -48.61
CA ARG A 184 87.25 -42.88 -50.04
C ARG A 184 88.70 -43.28 -50.28
N THR A 185 89.59 -43.02 -49.32
CA THR A 185 90.92 -43.64 -49.25
C THR A 185 90.94 -45.01 -48.55
N LEU A 186 89.86 -45.45 -47.86
CA LEU A 186 89.74 -46.79 -47.21
C LEU A 186 88.27 -47.34 -47.10
N GLY A 187 87.83 -48.17 -48.06
CA GLY A 187 87.00 -49.38 -47.83
C GLY A 187 85.45 -49.36 -47.65
N SER A 188 84.71 -49.76 -48.72
CA SER A 188 83.56 -50.74 -48.81
C SER A 188 82.42 -50.92 -47.73
N THR A 189 81.14 -51.04 -48.19
CA THR A 189 79.95 -51.84 -47.66
C THR A 189 79.22 -51.47 -46.31
N GLU A 190 77.90 -51.68 -46.03
CA GLU A 190 76.66 -51.91 -46.86
C GLU A 190 75.24 -51.53 -46.25
N THR A 191 74.40 -52.44 -45.70
CA THR A 191 72.87 -52.43 -45.65
C THR A 191 72.21 -52.97 -44.32
N ALA A 192 70.87 -53.06 -44.01
CA ALA A 192 69.59 -52.33 -44.30
C ALA A 192 68.34 -52.92 -43.51
N TYR A 193 67.07 -52.53 -43.83
CA TYR A 193 65.71 -53.13 -43.53
C TYR A 193 64.78 -52.68 -42.33
N THR A 194 63.48 -53.15 -42.29
CA THR A 194 62.20 -52.59 -41.66
C THR A 194 61.22 -53.70 -41.11
N PRO A 195 59.83 -53.68 -40.91
CA PRO A 195 58.68 -52.69 -40.93
C PRO A 195 57.44 -52.88 -39.91
N ILE A 196 56.28 -52.15 -40.08
CA ILE A 196 54.81 -52.47 -39.74
C ILE A 196 54.29 -52.42 -38.24
N GLU A 197 53.01 -52.26 -37.73
CA GLU A 197 51.54 -52.15 -38.17
C GLU A 197 50.74 -51.02 -37.37
N SER A 198 49.42 -50.90 -36.93
CA SER A 198 48.04 -51.57 -36.79
C SER A 198 46.94 -50.50 -36.34
N LYS A 199 45.62 -50.63 -35.96
CA LYS A 199 44.34 -51.41 -36.27
C LYS A 199 43.02 -50.84 -35.54
N THR A 200 41.85 -50.70 -36.23
CA THR A 200 40.38 -50.81 -35.79
C THR A 200 39.71 -49.95 -34.63
N ALA A 201 38.35 -49.90 -34.33
CA ALA A 201 37.04 -49.76 -35.06
C ALA A 201 35.70 -49.74 -34.16
N SER A 202 34.53 -49.22 -34.65
CA SER A 202 33.06 -49.56 -34.35
C SER A 202 32.07 -48.65 -33.51
N GLY A 203 30.75 -48.59 -33.92
CA GLY A 203 29.54 -47.97 -33.24
C GLY A 203 28.54 -47.23 -34.21
N GLY A 204 27.24 -46.88 -33.99
CA GLY A 204 26.13 -47.17 -33.00
C GLY A 204 24.99 -46.08 -32.95
N SER A 205 23.64 -46.36 -32.96
CA SER A 205 22.55 -45.31 -32.93
C SER A 205 21.05 -45.69 -32.61
N ASN A 206 20.24 -44.68 -32.16
CA ASN A 206 18.74 -44.49 -32.22
C ASN A 206 17.73 -45.47 -31.52
N ALA A 207 16.46 -45.14 -31.17
CA ALA A 207 15.66 -43.89 -31.03
C ALA A 207 14.38 -44.13 -30.15
N SER A 208 13.55 -43.10 -29.87
CA SER A 208 12.44 -43.11 -28.88
C SER A 208 11.01 -43.02 -29.46
N THR A 209 9.97 -43.35 -28.67
CA THR A 209 8.54 -43.19 -29.00
C THR A 209 7.74 -42.53 -27.86
N SER A 210 6.69 -41.77 -28.19
CA SER A 210 5.89 -40.99 -27.25
C SER A 210 4.47 -41.54 -27.05
N ARG A 211 3.83 -41.17 -25.93
CA ARG A 211 2.39 -41.33 -25.69
C ARG A 211 1.84 -40.08 -25.03
N THR A 212 0.67 -39.61 -25.48
CA THR A 212 -0.01 -38.43 -24.93
C THR A 212 -1.06 -38.89 -23.91
N ALA A 213 -1.13 -38.23 -22.75
CA ALA A 213 -2.15 -38.45 -21.72
C ALA A 213 -3.00 -37.18 -21.52
N ALA A 214 -4.29 -37.35 -21.24
CA ALA A 214 -5.22 -36.24 -21.07
C ALA A 214 -5.06 -35.54 -19.69
N ALA A 215 -5.24 -34.22 -19.66
CA ALA A 215 -5.10 -33.42 -18.44
C ALA A 215 -6.43 -33.33 -17.65
N PRO A 216 -6.40 -33.37 -16.30
CA PRO A 216 -7.60 -33.21 -15.47
C PRO A 216 -8.02 -31.74 -15.32
N THR A 217 -9.31 -31.46 -15.43
CA THR A 217 -9.88 -30.10 -15.37
C THR A 217 -9.87 -29.51 -13.95
N LYS A 218 -8.78 -28.85 -13.56
CA LYS A 218 -8.68 -28.14 -12.27
C LYS A 218 -9.56 -26.88 -12.27
N VAL A 219 -10.70 -26.93 -11.58
CA VAL A 219 -11.60 -25.79 -11.41
C VAL A 219 -10.91 -24.69 -10.58
N THR A 220 -10.61 -23.55 -11.20
CA THR A 220 -10.03 -22.37 -10.53
C THR A 220 -11.09 -21.55 -9.79
N ARG A 221 -10.65 -20.67 -8.86
CA ARG A 221 -11.58 -19.83 -8.07
C ARG A 221 -12.45 -18.92 -8.95
N GLU A 222 -11.92 -18.34 -10.04
CA GLU A 222 -12.72 -17.61 -11.03
C GLU A 222 -13.94 -18.39 -11.53
N ASN A 223 -13.79 -19.70 -11.79
CA ASN A 223 -14.84 -20.52 -12.38
C ASN A 223 -16.01 -20.77 -11.40
N LYS A 224 -15.75 -20.82 -10.08
CA LYS A 224 -16.80 -20.83 -9.03
C LYS A 224 -17.74 -19.61 -9.14
N TYR A 225 -17.21 -18.48 -9.60
CA TYR A 225 -17.92 -17.21 -9.72
C TYR A 225 -18.17 -16.81 -11.19
N SER A 226 -18.27 -17.80 -12.09
CA SER A 226 -18.57 -17.63 -13.53
C SER A 226 -19.96 -17.01 -13.77
N SER A 227 -20.96 -17.41 -12.99
CA SER A 227 -22.34 -16.91 -13.03
C SER A 227 -22.59 -15.65 -12.18
N TRP A 228 -21.56 -15.09 -11.53
CA TRP A 228 -21.67 -13.92 -10.66
C TRP A 228 -21.29 -12.65 -11.41
N GLU A 229 -22.06 -11.59 -11.19
CA GLU A 229 -21.90 -10.31 -11.90
C GLU A 229 -20.83 -9.45 -11.21
N LYS A 230 -19.79 -9.02 -11.93
CA LYS A 230 -18.80 -8.07 -11.41
C LYS A 230 -19.43 -6.69 -11.27
N LYS A 231 -19.25 -6.06 -10.11
CA LYS A 231 -19.71 -4.69 -9.84
C LYS A 231 -18.52 -3.80 -9.47
N THR A 232 -18.66 -2.51 -9.77
CA THR A 232 -17.72 -1.47 -9.34
C THR A 232 -18.51 -0.41 -8.59
N TYR A 233 -18.03 -0.01 -7.41
CA TYR A 233 -18.67 0.97 -6.55
C TYR A 233 -17.74 2.14 -6.27
N LYS A 234 -18.28 3.36 -6.23
CA LYS A 234 -17.54 4.51 -5.67
C LYS A 234 -17.41 4.33 -4.16
N SER A 235 -16.33 4.84 -3.58
CA SER A 235 -16.17 4.88 -2.13
C SER A 235 -17.36 5.61 -1.49
N GLY A 236 -17.87 5.07 -0.37
CA GLY A 236 -19.08 5.58 0.29
C GLY A 236 -20.39 4.94 -0.17
N ALA A 237 -20.39 4.17 -1.27
CA ALA A 237 -21.61 3.54 -1.77
C ALA A 237 -21.93 2.20 -1.08
N THR A 238 -23.22 1.95 -0.83
CA THR A 238 -23.73 0.65 -0.38
C THR A 238 -23.80 -0.34 -1.56
N PRO A 239 -23.21 -1.55 -1.46
CA PRO A 239 -23.37 -2.58 -2.49
C PRO A 239 -24.82 -3.04 -2.63
N LYS A 240 -25.29 -3.23 -3.87
CA LYS A 240 -26.70 -3.52 -4.18
C LYS A 240 -27.16 -4.91 -3.76
N SER A 241 -26.23 -5.86 -3.57
CA SER A 241 -26.51 -7.20 -3.04
C SER A 241 -27.32 -7.19 -1.74
N PHE A 242 -27.09 -6.21 -0.86
CA PHE A 242 -27.66 -6.19 0.49
C PHE A 242 -29.06 -5.53 0.57
N ASN A 243 -29.54 -4.88 -0.49
CA ASN A 243 -30.82 -4.14 -0.50
C ASN A 243 -31.03 -3.20 0.72
N PHE A 244 -29.93 -2.61 1.19
CA PHE A 244 -29.82 -2.07 2.55
C PHE A 244 -30.15 -0.56 2.64
N LYS A 245 -30.75 -0.13 3.77
CA LYS A 245 -31.06 1.28 4.08
C LYS A 245 -30.39 1.68 5.41
N GLY A 246 -29.48 2.66 5.37
CA GLY A 246 -28.75 3.11 6.55
C GLY A 246 -29.60 3.96 7.52
N LYS A 247 -29.33 3.84 8.82
CA LYS A 247 -30.01 4.58 9.90
C LYS A 247 -29.19 5.79 10.38
N PHE A 248 -29.54 6.99 9.94
CA PHE A 248 -28.78 8.21 10.22
C PHE A 248 -29.38 8.99 11.40
N GLU A 249 -28.53 9.53 12.26
CA GLU A 249 -28.90 10.42 13.36
C GLU A 249 -28.28 11.81 13.12
N TYR A 250 -29.00 12.65 12.38
CA TYR A 250 -28.49 13.93 11.88
C TYR A 250 -28.32 15.00 12.97
N LYS A 251 -28.79 14.77 14.21
CA LYS A 251 -28.48 15.65 15.35
C LYS A 251 -27.04 15.48 15.87
N LEU A 252 -26.37 14.39 15.49
CA LEU A 252 -25.00 14.07 15.90
C LEU A 252 -24.04 14.26 14.72
N ASP A 253 -23.03 15.12 14.90
CA ASP A 253 -21.94 15.30 13.94
C ASP A 253 -20.74 14.41 14.29
N ASN A 254 -21.01 13.12 14.45
CA ASN A 254 -20.00 12.09 14.64
C ASN A 254 -19.62 11.41 13.32
N TYR A 255 -18.46 10.75 13.33
CA TYR A 255 -18.03 9.89 12.23
C TYR A 255 -17.18 8.69 12.68
N LEU A 256 -17.23 7.62 11.88
CA LEU A 256 -16.14 6.68 11.72
C LEU A 256 -15.37 7.04 10.44
N LYS A 257 -14.11 7.43 10.58
CA LYS A 257 -13.18 7.66 9.47
C LYS A 257 -12.50 6.33 9.16
N VAL A 258 -12.64 5.84 7.94
CA VAL A 258 -11.99 4.61 7.47
C VAL A 258 -10.97 4.96 6.40
N GLU A 259 -9.70 4.62 6.64
CA GLU A 259 -8.62 4.73 5.67
C GLU A 259 -8.30 3.35 5.11
N VAL A 260 -8.22 3.22 3.78
CA VAL A 260 -7.97 1.95 3.11
C VAL A 260 -6.68 2.03 2.34
N GLY A 261 -5.77 1.10 2.63
CA GLY A 261 -4.45 1.01 2.00
C GLY A 261 -4.51 0.63 0.52
N LYS A 262 -3.34 0.62 -0.12
CA LYS A 262 -3.22 0.52 -1.58
C LYS A 262 -3.49 -0.89 -2.14
N ASN A 263 -3.36 -1.93 -1.31
CA ASN A 263 -3.37 -3.32 -1.76
C ASN A 263 -4.77 -3.96 -1.79
N THR A 264 -5.74 -3.38 -1.07
CA THR A 264 -7.07 -3.98 -0.83
C THR A 264 -8.22 -3.01 -1.08
N GLU A 265 -9.39 -3.52 -1.46
CA GLU A 265 -10.68 -2.82 -1.42
C GLU A 265 -11.51 -3.46 -0.30
N VAL A 266 -12.42 -2.71 0.32
CA VAL A 266 -13.19 -3.22 1.47
C VAL A 266 -14.68 -2.95 1.36
N VAL A 267 -15.46 -3.80 2.02
CA VAL A 267 -16.85 -3.54 2.39
C VAL A 267 -16.96 -3.60 3.90
N VAL A 268 -17.14 -2.45 4.53
CA VAL A 268 -17.30 -2.32 5.98
C VAL A 268 -18.80 -2.28 6.31
N LYS A 269 -19.23 -3.18 7.20
CA LYS A 269 -20.50 -3.10 7.92
C LYS A 269 -20.24 -2.53 9.31
N LEU A 270 -21.05 -1.55 9.71
CA LEU A 270 -21.06 -1.05 11.09
C LEU A 270 -22.28 -1.64 11.80
N VAL A 271 -22.02 -2.49 12.78
CA VAL A 271 -23.03 -3.30 13.48
C VAL A 271 -23.23 -2.74 14.87
N LYS A 272 -24.46 -2.30 15.20
CA LYS A 272 -24.84 -1.90 16.55
C LYS A 272 -24.89 -3.13 17.43
N MET A 273 -24.30 -3.05 18.61
CA MET A 273 -24.40 -4.08 19.63
C MET A 273 -25.79 -4.06 20.27
N GLY A 274 -26.41 -5.23 20.32
CA GLY A 274 -27.67 -5.45 21.02
C GLY A 274 -27.45 -5.94 22.46
N LYS A 275 -28.53 -6.41 23.12
CA LYS A 275 -28.42 -7.06 24.44
C LYS A 275 -27.84 -8.48 24.33
N THR A 276 -28.05 -9.12 23.19
CA THR A 276 -27.47 -10.40 22.79
C THR A 276 -27.00 -10.31 21.34
N ALA A 277 -26.16 -11.23 20.89
CA ALA A 277 -25.69 -11.26 19.49
C ALA A 277 -26.82 -11.50 18.45
N ASN A 278 -28.03 -11.85 18.88
CA ASN A 278 -29.22 -11.93 18.02
C ASN A 278 -29.96 -10.59 17.89
N ASP A 279 -29.68 -9.64 18.79
CA ASP A 279 -30.21 -8.27 18.79
C ASP A 279 -29.26 -7.29 18.07
N ASP A 280 -28.09 -7.76 17.59
CA ASP A 280 -27.11 -6.98 16.85
C ASP A 280 -27.67 -6.50 15.49
N GLU A 281 -27.47 -5.23 15.14
CA GLU A 281 -28.06 -4.63 13.94
C GLU A 281 -27.06 -3.88 13.06
N THR A 282 -26.84 -4.33 11.83
CA THR A 282 -26.11 -3.55 10.81
C THR A 282 -26.84 -2.23 10.50
N ILE A 283 -26.19 -1.09 10.76
CA ILE A 283 -26.74 0.27 10.50
C ILE A 283 -26.12 0.97 9.28
N ARG A 284 -25.00 0.45 8.76
CA ARG A 284 -24.28 0.92 7.57
C ARG A 284 -23.64 -0.26 6.87
N ILE A 285 -23.60 -0.22 5.55
CA ILE A 285 -22.74 -1.07 4.72
C ILE A 285 -22.11 -0.16 3.66
N VAL A 286 -20.78 -0.11 3.61
CA VAL A 286 -20.05 0.90 2.83
C VAL A 286 -18.90 0.24 2.06
N TYR A 287 -18.91 0.37 0.74
CA TYR A 287 -17.78 0.03 -0.13
C TYR A 287 -16.72 1.14 -0.08
N ILE A 288 -15.45 0.79 -0.03
CA ILE A 288 -14.33 1.74 -0.06
C ILE A 288 -13.23 1.16 -0.95
N ASN A 289 -12.77 1.96 -1.91
CA ASN A 289 -11.71 1.56 -2.85
C ASN A 289 -10.31 1.70 -2.22
N SER A 290 -9.31 1.03 -2.79
CA SER A 290 -7.91 1.14 -2.35
C SER A 290 -7.38 2.56 -2.37
N ASN A 291 -6.49 2.88 -1.41
CA ASN A 291 -5.85 4.20 -1.28
C ASN A 291 -6.89 5.34 -1.20
N GLN A 292 -7.93 5.16 -0.38
CA GLN A 292 -9.00 6.14 -0.16
C GLN A 292 -9.32 6.29 1.33
N THR A 293 -9.79 7.47 1.70
CA THR A 293 -10.39 7.75 3.01
C THR A 293 -11.88 7.97 2.84
N GLN A 294 -12.70 7.27 3.63
CA GLN A 294 -14.15 7.43 3.65
C GLN A 294 -14.62 7.81 5.05
N PHE A 295 -15.54 8.76 5.14
CA PHE A 295 -16.22 9.09 6.40
C PHE A 295 -17.62 8.45 6.41
N ILE A 296 -17.92 7.71 7.46
CA ILE A 296 -19.25 7.18 7.77
C ILE A 296 -19.83 8.09 8.84
N ARG A 297 -20.73 9.01 8.46
CA ARG A 297 -21.23 10.09 9.32
C ARG A 297 -22.60 9.80 9.95
N ASN A 298 -22.92 10.59 10.98
CA ASN A 298 -24.25 10.68 11.62
C ASN A 298 -24.71 9.30 12.13
N ILE A 299 -23.82 8.65 12.88
CA ILE A 299 -24.01 7.36 13.53
C ILE A 299 -24.88 7.56 14.78
N PRO A 300 -26.00 6.83 14.93
CA PRO A 300 -26.80 6.89 16.16
C PRO A 300 -26.01 6.50 17.41
N GLU A 301 -26.51 6.90 18.58
CA GLU A 301 -25.89 6.55 19.87
C GLU A 301 -25.93 5.04 20.13
N GLY A 302 -24.87 4.51 20.75
CA GLY A 302 -24.72 3.10 21.12
C GLY A 302 -23.30 2.59 20.95
N GLU A 303 -23.09 1.34 21.33
CA GLU A 303 -21.84 0.60 21.10
C GLU A 303 -21.91 -0.14 19.76
N TYR A 304 -20.78 -0.20 19.05
CA TYR A 304 -20.69 -0.76 17.70
C TYR A 304 -19.41 -1.56 17.47
N TYR A 305 -19.47 -2.59 16.63
CA TYR A 305 -18.27 -3.22 16.05
C TYR A 305 -18.32 -3.20 14.52
N CYS A 306 -17.16 -3.42 13.89
CA CYS A 306 -17.06 -3.53 12.43
C CYS A 306 -17.06 -4.99 11.98
N VAL A 307 -17.78 -5.27 10.89
CA VAL A 307 -17.68 -6.53 10.14
C VAL A 307 -17.21 -6.21 8.73
N ILE A 308 -16.05 -6.71 8.35
CA ILE A 308 -15.27 -6.23 7.20
C ILE A 308 -15.03 -7.39 6.24
N ALA A 309 -15.30 -7.16 4.96
CA ALA A 309 -14.74 -7.96 3.88
C ALA A 309 -13.62 -7.17 3.22
N TYR A 310 -12.48 -7.82 2.98
CA TYR A 310 -11.33 -7.30 2.26
C TYR A 310 -11.17 -8.03 0.92
N GLY A 311 -10.49 -7.40 -0.04
CA GLY A 311 -9.96 -8.09 -1.21
C GLY A 311 -10.04 -7.29 -2.51
N LYS A 312 -10.22 -8.00 -3.62
CA LYS A 312 -10.25 -7.44 -4.98
C LYS A 312 -11.30 -8.10 -5.85
N GLU A 313 -11.82 -7.31 -6.79
CA GLU A 313 -12.89 -7.67 -7.73
C GLU A 313 -14.18 -8.13 -7.02
N TRP A 314 -14.99 -7.16 -6.59
CA TRP A 314 -16.30 -7.44 -6.01
C TRP A 314 -17.26 -8.01 -7.06
N LYS A 315 -17.93 -9.10 -6.69
CA LYS A 315 -19.01 -9.72 -7.46
C LYS A 315 -20.26 -9.92 -6.60
N GLU A 316 -21.41 -9.84 -7.25
CA GLU A 316 -22.71 -10.14 -6.66
C GLU A 316 -23.31 -11.41 -7.27
N SER A 317 -23.97 -12.22 -6.45
CA SER A 317 -24.60 -13.46 -6.89
C SER A 317 -25.84 -13.19 -7.77
N PRO A 318 -26.24 -14.17 -8.60
CA PRO A 318 -27.64 -14.30 -9.02
C PRO A 318 -28.56 -14.26 -7.79
N SER A 319 -29.76 -13.70 -7.96
CA SER A 319 -30.76 -13.70 -6.89
C SER A 319 -31.27 -15.12 -6.66
N LYS A 320 -31.26 -15.58 -5.41
CA LYS A 320 -31.90 -16.83 -4.97
C LYS A 320 -32.90 -16.49 -3.87
N ASN A 321 -34.18 -16.79 -4.09
CA ASN A 321 -35.28 -16.49 -3.18
C ASN A 321 -35.30 -15.01 -2.72
N GLY A 322 -35.02 -14.09 -3.66
CA GLY A 322 -34.95 -12.64 -3.41
C GLY A 322 -33.65 -12.15 -2.76
N LYS A 323 -32.82 -13.04 -2.22
CA LYS A 323 -31.53 -12.70 -1.59
C LYS A 323 -30.39 -12.76 -2.60
N LYS A 324 -29.44 -11.83 -2.46
CA LYS A 324 -28.13 -11.85 -3.15
C LYS A 324 -27.01 -11.85 -2.12
N GLN A 325 -25.88 -12.44 -2.49
CA GLN A 325 -24.63 -12.38 -1.74
C GLN A 325 -23.61 -11.51 -2.48
N GLY A 326 -22.70 -10.91 -1.74
CA GLY A 326 -21.55 -10.16 -2.26
C GLY A 326 -20.24 -10.77 -1.78
N THR A 327 -19.24 -10.83 -2.64
CA THR A 327 -17.91 -11.39 -2.34
C THR A 327 -16.84 -10.67 -3.15
N PHE A 328 -15.65 -10.48 -2.60
CA PHE A 328 -14.45 -10.30 -3.41
C PHE A 328 -14.06 -11.66 -4.03
N THR A 329 -13.52 -11.67 -5.25
CA THR A 329 -13.08 -12.93 -5.90
C THR A 329 -11.56 -13.14 -5.91
N LYS A 330 -10.78 -12.11 -5.57
CA LYS A 330 -9.32 -12.16 -5.40
C LYS A 330 -8.93 -11.67 -4.01
N ASN A 331 -7.99 -12.35 -3.36
CA ASN A 331 -7.49 -12.07 -2.00
C ASN A 331 -8.61 -11.70 -1.02
N ALA A 332 -9.71 -12.46 -1.06
CA ALA A 332 -10.88 -12.21 -0.24
C ALA A 332 -10.61 -12.68 1.18
N LEU A 333 -10.74 -11.77 2.15
CA LEU A 333 -10.66 -12.06 3.59
C LEU A 333 -11.87 -11.47 4.32
N TYR A 334 -12.22 -12.01 5.49
CA TYR A 334 -13.43 -11.68 6.24
C TYR A 334 -13.21 -11.64 7.76
N GLU A 335 -13.61 -10.53 8.38
CA GLU A 335 -13.31 -10.24 9.78
C GLU A 335 -14.55 -9.68 10.51
N LYS A 336 -14.81 -10.18 11.72
CA LYS A 336 -15.51 -9.44 12.79
C LYS A 336 -14.45 -8.83 13.71
N GLY A 337 -14.34 -7.50 13.67
CA GLY A 337 -13.44 -6.76 14.54
C GLY A 337 -13.81 -6.94 16.00
N GLN A 338 -12.80 -6.92 16.89
CA GLN A 338 -12.98 -7.11 18.33
C GLN A 338 -13.12 -5.78 19.10
N ASP A 339 -12.74 -4.66 18.47
CA ASP A 339 -12.86 -3.32 19.06
C ASP A 339 -14.31 -2.85 19.13
N ILE A 340 -14.65 -2.20 20.24
CA ILE A 340 -15.96 -1.57 20.47
C ILE A 340 -15.81 -0.06 20.27
N LEU A 341 -16.66 0.50 19.41
CA LEU A 341 -16.78 1.92 19.10
C LEU A 341 -18.01 2.47 19.84
N ASP A 342 -17.79 3.24 20.90
CA ASP A 342 -18.85 3.82 21.72
C ASP A 342 -19.24 5.22 21.19
N PHE A 343 -20.38 5.29 20.50
CA PHE A 343 -20.94 6.53 19.96
C PHE A 343 -22.02 7.16 20.88
N ASN A 344 -22.17 6.71 22.14
CA ASN A 344 -23.05 7.38 23.11
C ASN A 344 -22.52 8.78 23.45
N THR A 345 -23.40 9.78 23.56
CA THR A 345 -22.94 11.14 23.92
C THR A 345 -22.65 11.28 25.41
N ILE A 346 -21.51 11.90 25.74
CA ILE A 346 -21.09 12.13 27.12
C ILE A 346 -21.36 13.60 27.47
N LYS A 347 -22.25 13.82 28.42
CA LYS A 347 -22.53 15.16 28.97
C LYS A 347 -21.49 15.50 30.03
N THR A 348 -20.91 16.70 29.93
CA THR A 348 -19.99 17.27 30.91
C THR A 348 -20.49 18.66 31.31
N ASP A 349 -19.91 19.26 32.35
CA ASP A 349 -20.23 20.64 32.75
C ASP A 349 -19.81 21.67 31.68
N GLU A 350 -18.97 21.27 30.72
CA GLU A 350 -18.50 22.06 29.58
C GLU A 350 -19.37 21.88 28.31
N GLY A 351 -20.24 20.86 28.24
CA GLY A 351 -21.13 20.65 27.10
C GLY A 351 -21.50 19.18 26.82
N ILE A 352 -21.60 18.84 25.53
CA ILE A 352 -21.89 17.47 25.07
C ILE A 352 -20.75 17.01 24.17
N ASN A 353 -19.98 16.03 24.64
CA ASN A 353 -19.00 15.32 23.82
C ASN A 353 -19.73 14.32 22.90
N VAL A 354 -19.35 14.32 21.62
CA VAL A 354 -19.95 13.55 20.53
C VAL A 354 -18.84 12.68 19.92
N PRO A 355 -18.67 11.41 20.36
CA PRO A 355 -17.49 10.62 20.01
C PRO A 355 -17.32 10.38 18.51
N SER A 356 -16.07 10.32 18.04
CA SER A 356 -15.72 9.98 16.65
C SER A 356 -14.42 9.19 16.61
N TYR A 357 -14.32 8.27 15.65
CA TYR A 357 -13.28 7.24 15.60
C TYR A 357 -12.55 7.23 14.25
N SER A 358 -11.32 6.71 14.26
CA SER A 358 -10.53 6.45 13.05
C SER A 358 -10.10 4.99 13.02
N LEU A 359 -10.20 4.36 11.85
CA LEU A 359 -9.86 2.98 11.57
C LEU A 359 -9.02 2.94 10.28
N SER A 360 -7.83 2.35 10.33
CA SER A 360 -6.93 2.27 9.17
C SER A 360 -6.72 0.79 8.79
N LEU A 361 -7.04 0.46 7.54
CA LEU A 361 -7.18 -0.89 7.02
C LEU A 361 -6.22 -1.11 5.84
N ASP A 362 -5.13 -1.86 6.04
CA ASP A 362 -4.20 -2.23 4.96
C ASP A 362 -3.85 -3.72 4.99
N LEU A 363 -3.55 -4.27 3.82
CA LEU A 363 -3.01 -5.61 3.65
C LEU A 363 -1.57 -5.49 3.16
N GLN A 364 -0.73 -6.47 3.49
CA GLN A 364 0.59 -6.62 2.87
C GLN A 364 0.47 -6.86 1.35
N ALA A 365 1.57 -6.69 0.61
CA ALA A 365 1.58 -6.78 -0.86
C ALA A 365 1.28 -8.19 -1.43
N ASN A 366 1.40 -9.22 -0.59
CA ASN A 366 0.96 -10.60 -0.86
C ASN A 366 -0.56 -10.80 -0.72
N GLY A 367 -1.28 -9.86 -0.10
CA GLY A 367 -2.70 -9.95 0.22
C GLY A 367 -3.04 -10.51 1.62
N THR A 368 -2.07 -10.65 2.53
CA THR A 368 -2.32 -11.05 3.93
C THR A 368 -2.47 -9.82 4.84
N LEU A 369 -3.00 -10.00 6.05
CA LEU A 369 -2.88 -9.00 7.12
C LEU A 369 -1.42 -8.86 7.57
N TYR A 370 -1.12 -7.82 8.37
CA TYR A 370 0.26 -7.48 8.73
C TYR A 370 0.94 -8.45 9.72
N ASN A 371 0.17 -9.26 10.44
CA ASN A 371 0.66 -10.30 11.34
C ASN A 371 0.45 -11.68 10.69
N ASP A 372 1.50 -12.50 10.64
CA ASP A 372 1.47 -13.85 10.09
C ASP A 372 0.99 -14.85 11.15
N VAL A 373 -0.33 -15.05 11.23
CA VAL A 373 -1.03 -15.88 12.22
C VAL A 373 -2.09 -16.72 11.49
N GLU A 374 -2.36 -17.93 11.97
CA GLU A 374 -3.03 -19.01 11.23
C GLU A 374 -4.52 -18.75 10.89
N ASP A 375 -5.18 -17.80 11.55
CA ASP A 375 -6.58 -17.41 11.32
C ASP A 375 -6.69 -16.01 10.64
N GLN A 376 -6.44 -15.93 9.33
CA GLN A 376 -6.60 -14.67 8.56
C GLN A 376 -8.07 -14.32 8.25
N ASP A 377 -8.98 -15.29 8.37
CA ASP A 377 -10.44 -15.14 8.35
C ASP A 377 -10.97 -15.59 9.72
N ASN A 378 -11.54 -14.68 10.53
CA ASN A 378 -12.17 -15.07 11.80
C ASN A 378 -13.70 -15.31 11.68
N ILE A 379 -14.26 -15.05 10.50
CA ILE A 379 -15.62 -15.40 10.05
C ILE A 379 -15.56 -15.81 8.58
N ASP A 380 -16.53 -16.61 8.09
CA ASP A 380 -16.58 -16.94 6.66
C ASP A 380 -17.43 -15.94 5.84
N SER A 381 -17.34 -16.04 4.50
CA SER A 381 -18.09 -15.20 3.55
C SER A 381 -19.62 -15.32 3.70
N GLY A 382 -20.13 -16.48 4.14
CA GLY A 382 -21.54 -16.69 4.48
C GLY A 382 -21.95 -15.93 5.73
N ALA A 383 -21.17 -16.05 6.81
CA ALA A 383 -21.35 -15.30 8.05
C ALA A 383 -21.29 -13.77 7.80
N PHE A 384 -20.30 -13.30 7.04
CA PHE A 384 -20.23 -11.92 6.58
C PHE A 384 -21.50 -11.48 5.83
N ASN A 385 -22.08 -12.35 4.99
CA ASN A 385 -23.31 -12.06 4.25
C ASN A 385 -24.60 -12.21 5.07
N SER A 386 -24.57 -12.73 6.31
CA SER A 386 -25.73 -12.81 7.21
C SER A 386 -25.88 -11.64 8.19
N PHE A 387 -24.80 -10.91 8.48
CA PHE A 387 -24.85 -9.59 9.14
C PHE A 387 -25.51 -8.52 8.23
#